data_AF-A0AAW8RMT6-F1
#
_entry.id   AF-A0AAW8RMT6-F1
#
_cell.length_a   1.000
_cell.length_b   1.000
_cell.length_c   1.000
_cell.angle_alpha   90.00
_cell.angle_beta   90.00
_cell.angle_gamma   90.00
#
_symmetry.space_group_name_H-M   'P 1'
#
loop_
_entity.id
_entity.type
_entity.pdbx_description
1 polymer ?
#
loop_
_entity_poly.entity_id
_entity_poly.type
_entity_poly.pdbx_seq_one_letter_code
_entity_poly.pdbx_strand_id
1 'polypeptide(L)'
;KFFVKTVAWSLIGTKDWKTSEQLKEASVADHVSKEFPPTYITDGNAYSFQEQGQALENRLTELKVPVQSLFYTDTKKEITHEYQFDYTLKESQNCYQQTLDFVNKYK
;
A
#
# COMPACT_ATOMS: atom_id res chain seq x y z
N LYS A 1 -9.56 18.48 1.52
CA LYS A 1 -8.63 19.51 0.99
C LYS A 1 -7.90 20.34 2.07
N PHE A 2 -8.51 20.66 3.23
CA PHE A 2 -7.77 21.21 4.39
C PHE A 2 -7.02 20.12 5.17
N PHE A 3 -7.72 19.06 5.56
CA PHE A 3 -7.17 17.94 6.35
C PHE A 3 -5.85 17.38 5.79
N VAL A 4 -5.84 16.92 4.53
CA VAL A 4 -4.63 16.38 3.87
C VAL A 4 -3.49 17.39 3.83
N LYS A 5 -3.78 18.69 3.63
CA LYS A 5 -2.75 19.73 3.61
C LYS A 5 -2.11 19.91 4.98
N THR A 6 -2.91 19.86 6.04
CA THR A 6 -2.44 19.99 7.43
C THR A 6 -1.65 18.76 7.85
N VAL A 7 -2.13 17.56 7.55
CA VAL A 7 -1.43 16.30 7.85
C VAL A 7 -0.11 16.22 7.09
N ALA A 8 -0.11 16.50 5.79
CA ALA A 8 1.11 16.51 4.99
C ALA A 8 2.10 17.55 5.52
N TRP A 9 1.64 18.76 5.88
CA TRP A 9 2.53 19.75 6.49
C TRP A 9 3.09 19.27 7.84
N SER A 10 2.29 18.67 8.72
CA SER A 10 2.79 18.18 10.01
C SER A 10 3.81 17.05 9.88
N LEU A 11 3.67 16.20 8.86
CA LEU A 11 4.58 15.06 8.63
C LEU A 11 5.84 15.46 7.84
N ILE A 12 5.68 16.28 6.80
CA ILE A 12 6.78 16.69 5.90
C ILE A 12 7.56 17.87 6.46
N GLY A 13 6.97 18.65 7.39
CA GLY A 13 7.61 19.78 8.07
C GLY A 13 7.56 21.11 7.30
N THR A 14 7.06 21.12 6.06
CA THR A 14 6.88 22.35 5.25
C THR A 14 5.47 22.49 4.68
N LYS A 15 4.99 23.74 4.54
CA LYS A 15 3.69 24.05 3.94
C LYS A 15 3.66 23.82 2.43
N ASP A 16 4.82 23.94 1.79
CA ASP A 16 5.02 23.73 0.35
C ASP A 16 5.47 22.28 0.06
N TRP A 17 4.89 21.33 0.80
CA TRP A 17 5.29 19.92 0.79
C TRP A 17 5.20 19.26 -0.59
N LYS A 18 4.30 19.71 -1.47
CA LYS A 18 4.07 19.10 -2.80
C LYS A 18 5.28 19.09 -3.72
N THR A 19 6.21 20.03 -3.53
CA THR A 19 7.42 20.16 -4.34
C THR A 19 8.68 19.98 -3.49
N SER A 20 8.53 19.53 -2.25
CA SER A 20 9.64 19.36 -1.33
C SER A 20 10.41 18.07 -1.61
N GLU A 21 11.72 18.08 -1.35
CA GLU A 21 12.53 16.86 -1.44
C GLU A 21 12.10 15.83 -0.38
N GLN A 22 11.66 16.29 0.79
CA GLN A 22 11.14 15.44 1.87
C GLN A 22 9.92 14.61 1.44
N LEU A 23 9.10 15.11 0.51
CA LEU A 23 8.00 14.32 -0.05
C LEU A 23 8.51 13.14 -0.89
N LYS A 24 9.62 13.32 -1.62
CA LYS A 24 10.22 12.23 -2.40
C LYS A 24 10.82 11.15 -1.51
N GLU A 25 11.33 11.53 -0.34
CA GLU A 25 11.82 10.58 0.67
C GLU A 25 10.70 9.71 1.25
N ALA A 26 9.45 10.20 1.26
CA ALA A 26 8.29 9.45 1.76
C ALA A 26 7.80 8.33 0.83
N SER A 27 8.26 8.30 -0.43
CA SER A 27 7.85 7.30 -1.42
C SER A 27 8.70 6.04 -1.30
N VAL A 28 8.20 5.02 -0.59
CA VAL A 28 8.91 3.74 -0.43
C VAL A 28 9.26 3.12 -1.79
N ALA A 29 8.36 3.21 -2.77
CA ALA A 29 8.56 2.67 -4.11
C ALA A 29 9.80 3.26 -4.82
N ASP A 30 10.19 4.50 -4.53
CA ASP A 30 11.37 5.12 -5.15
C ASP A 30 12.70 4.63 -4.55
N HIS A 31 12.66 4.01 -3.36
CA HIS A 31 13.87 3.66 -2.59
C HIS A 31 14.09 2.16 -2.39
N VAL A 32 13.17 1.29 -2.84
CA VAL A 32 13.37 -0.17 -2.76
C VAL A 32 14.45 -0.67 -3.73
N SER A 33 15.09 -1.78 -3.36
CA SER A 33 16.13 -2.45 -4.15
C SER A 33 15.81 -3.94 -4.34
N LYS A 34 16.64 -4.65 -5.11
CA LYS A 34 16.54 -6.11 -5.30
C LYS A 34 16.74 -6.92 -4.01
N GLU A 35 17.22 -6.28 -2.94
CA GLU A 35 17.46 -6.91 -1.63
C GLU A 35 16.23 -6.80 -0.72
N PHE A 36 15.17 -6.12 -1.17
CA PHE A 36 13.93 -6.02 -0.42
C PHE A 36 13.36 -7.43 -0.17
N PRO A 37 12.80 -7.71 1.02
CA PRO A 37 12.28 -9.03 1.32
C PRO A 37 11.09 -9.37 0.43
N PRO A 38 10.75 -10.68 0.31
CA PRO A 38 9.44 -11.07 -0.20
C PRO A 38 8.35 -10.23 0.46
N THR A 39 7.41 -9.71 -0.33
CA THR A 39 6.42 -8.75 0.16
C THR A 39 5.00 -9.18 -0.22
N TYR A 40 4.06 -9.02 0.71
CA TYR A 40 2.62 -9.07 0.45
C TYR A 40 2.03 -7.67 0.62
N ILE A 41 1.31 -7.17 -0.39
CA ILE A 41 0.73 -5.82 -0.42
C ILE A 41 -0.78 -5.94 -0.60
N THR A 42 -1.55 -5.22 0.20
CA THR A 42 -3.01 -5.27 0.12
C THR A 42 -3.59 -3.90 0.41
N ASP A 43 -4.60 -3.49 -0.36
CA ASP A 43 -5.32 -2.26 -0.10
C ASP A 43 -6.74 -2.23 -0.70
N GLY A 44 -7.63 -1.48 -0.05
CA GLY A 44 -8.97 -1.19 -0.53
C GLY A 44 -8.97 -0.24 -1.73
N ASN A 45 -10.05 -0.28 -2.52
CA ASN A 45 -10.21 0.56 -3.72
C ASN A 45 -10.92 1.91 -3.47
N ALA A 46 -11.36 2.18 -2.24
CA ALA A 46 -12.09 3.40 -1.88
C ALA A 46 -11.47 4.10 -0.67
N TYR A 47 -11.31 5.42 -0.75
CA TYR A 47 -10.73 6.24 0.34
C TYR A 47 -9.40 5.71 0.90
N SER A 48 -8.61 5.03 0.06
CA SER A 48 -7.38 4.36 0.44
C SER A 48 -6.23 4.70 -0.52
N PHE A 49 -5.15 3.91 -0.51
CA PHE A 49 -3.87 4.20 -1.18
C PHE A 49 -3.50 3.13 -2.22
N GLN A 50 -4.50 2.52 -2.88
CA GLN A 50 -4.30 1.42 -3.83
C GLN A 50 -3.29 1.76 -4.93
N GLU A 51 -3.34 2.98 -5.49
CA GLU A 51 -2.41 3.39 -6.55
C GLU A 51 -0.96 3.40 -6.05
N GLN A 52 -0.71 3.80 -4.80
CA GLN A 52 0.62 3.77 -4.18
C GLN A 52 1.07 2.33 -3.91
N GLY A 53 0.15 1.46 -3.48
CA GLY A 53 0.41 0.03 -3.33
C GLY A 53 0.79 -0.64 -4.65
N GLN A 54 0.06 -0.35 -5.73
CA GLN A 54 0.35 -0.84 -7.08
C GLN A 54 1.68 -0.32 -7.62
N ALA A 55 2.04 0.93 -7.34
CA ALA A 55 3.35 1.47 -7.71
C ALA A 55 4.49 0.69 -7.02
N LEU A 56 4.34 0.34 -5.74
CA LEU A 56 5.31 -0.49 -5.02
C LEU A 56 5.37 -1.92 -5.58
N GLU A 57 4.23 -2.54 -5.87
CA GLU A 57 4.17 -3.86 -6.51
C GLU A 57 4.92 -3.89 -7.84
N ASN A 58 4.64 -2.93 -8.72
CA ASN A 58 5.29 -2.82 -10.02
C ASN A 58 6.80 -2.70 -9.87
N ARG A 59 7.26 -1.85 -8.94
CA ARG A 59 8.69 -1.68 -8.68
C ARG A 59 9.36 -2.95 -8.19
N LEU A 60 8.75 -3.65 -7.22
CA LEU A 60 9.28 -4.92 -6.71
C LEU A 60 9.33 -6.00 -7.80
N THR A 61 8.31 -6.03 -8.66
CA THR A 61 8.25 -6.93 -9.83
C THR A 61 9.39 -6.68 -10.80
N GLU A 62 9.67 -5.42 -11.17
CA GLU A 62 10.80 -5.04 -12.03
C GLU A 62 12.15 -5.47 -11.45
N LEU A 63 12.30 -5.34 -10.13
CA LEU A 63 13.49 -5.74 -9.38
C LEU A 63 13.60 -7.25 -9.17
N LYS A 64 12.60 -8.03 -9.63
CA LYS A 64 12.48 -9.49 -9.43
C LYS A 64 12.43 -9.90 -7.96
N VAL A 65 11.95 -9.01 -7.09
CA VAL A 65 11.63 -9.33 -5.70
C VAL A 65 10.30 -10.10 -5.70
N PRO A 66 10.18 -11.22 -4.96
CA PRO A 66 8.92 -11.93 -4.87
C PRO A 66 7.84 -11.04 -4.24
N VAL A 67 6.80 -10.73 -5.00
CA VAL A 67 5.67 -9.92 -4.53
C VAL A 67 4.35 -10.65 -4.78
N GLN A 68 3.46 -10.57 -3.80
CA GLN A 68 2.06 -10.97 -3.92
C GLN A 68 1.20 -9.77 -3.56
N SER A 69 0.06 -9.61 -4.22
CA SER A 69 -0.82 -8.48 -3.98
C SER A 69 -2.29 -8.88 -3.91
N LEU A 70 -3.07 -8.08 -3.19
CA LEU A 70 -4.52 -8.14 -3.16
C LEU A 70 -5.10 -6.73 -3.32
N PHE A 71 -5.51 -6.43 -4.56
CA PHE A 71 -6.18 -5.19 -4.93
C PHE A 71 -7.54 -5.48 -5.55
N TYR A 72 -8.49 -4.58 -5.34
CA TYR A 72 -9.89 -4.74 -5.76
C TYR A 72 -10.23 -3.87 -6.98
N THR A 73 -9.47 -4.04 -8.06
CA THR A 73 -9.64 -3.28 -9.32
C THR A 73 -10.83 -3.75 -10.15
N ASP A 74 -11.19 -5.04 -10.02
CA ASP A 74 -12.16 -5.69 -10.90
C ASP A 74 -13.59 -5.69 -10.32
N THR A 75 -13.83 -4.88 -9.29
CA THR A 75 -15.13 -4.79 -8.61
C THR A 75 -15.58 -3.34 -8.45
N LYS A 76 -16.91 -3.13 -8.51
CA LYS A 76 -17.54 -1.84 -8.21
C LYS A 76 -17.84 -1.65 -6.73
N LYS A 77 -17.69 -2.71 -5.91
CA LYS A 77 -17.86 -2.60 -4.46
C LYS A 77 -16.76 -1.70 -3.91
N GLU A 78 -17.16 -0.70 -3.12
CA GLU A 78 -16.21 0.11 -2.37
C GLU A 78 -15.68 -0.69 -1.18
N ILE A 79 -14.36 -0.84 -1.15
CA ILE A 79 -13.62 -1.48 -0.06
C ILE A 79 -12.71 -0.39 0.50
N THR A 80 -13.00 0.02 1.72
CA THR A 80 -12.40 1.21 2.31
C THR A 80 -11.00 0.96 2.86
N HIS A 81 -10.28 2.03 3.19
CA HIS A 81 -9.02 1.94 3.92
C HIS A 81 -9.16 1.08 5.19
N GLU A 82 -8.14 0.28 5.47
CA GLU A 82 -8.08 -0.62 6.62
C GLU A 82 -9.19 -1.69 6.67
N TYR A 83 -9.76 -2.05 5.51
CA TYR A 83 -10.84 -3.05 5.42
C TYR A 83 -10.50 -4.37 6.12
N GLN A 84 -9.22 -4.78 6.10
CA GLN A 84 -8.75 -6.06 6.62
C GLN A 84 -8.99 -6.25 8.13
N PHE A 85 -9.28 -5.18 8.87
CA PHE A 85 -9.67 -5.27 10.28
C PHE A 85 -11.17 -5.56 10.49
N ASP A 86 -12.02 -5.38 9.48
CA ASP A 86 -13.43 -5.72 9.56
C ASP A 86 -13.68 -7.15 9.07
N TYR A 87 -13.65 -8.10 10.01
CA TYR A 87 -13.86 -9.53 9.71
C TYR A 87 -15.30 -9.90 9.33
N THR A 88 -16.25 -8.95 9.36
CA THR A 88 -17.59 -9.19 8.81
C THR A 88 -17.59 -9.21 7.28
N LEU A 89 -16.56 -8.65 6.65
CA LEU A 89 -16.36 -8.65 5.21
C LEU A 89 -15.69 -9.94 4.73
N LYS A 90 -16.14 -10.44 3.57
CA LYS A 90 -15.52 -11.59 2.90
C LYS A 90 -14.11 -11.27 2.42
N GLU A 91 -13.89 -10.02 2.02
CA GLU A 91 -12.62 -9.48 1.56
C GLU A 91 -11.55 -9.57 2.65
N SER A 92 -11.92 -9.24 3.90
CA SER A 92 -11.02 -9.31 5.05
C SER A 92 -10.64 -10.75 5.40
N GLN A 93 -11.60 -11.67 5.32
CA GLN A 93 -11.33 -13.10 5.53
C GLN A 93 -10.39 -13.66 4.45
N ASN A 94 -10.58 -13.27 3.18
CA ASN A 94 -9.66 -13.60 2.09
C ASN A 94 -8.27 -12.99 2.32
N CYS A 95 -8.19 -11.72 2.69
CA CYS A 95 -6.93 -11.05 3.00
C CYS A 95 -6.17 -11.75 4.14
N TYR A 96 -6.88 -12.17 5.18
CA TYR A 96 -6.31 -12.95 6.28
C TYR A 96 -5.73 -14.28 5.80
N GLN A 97 -6.48 -15.05 5.00
CA GLN A 97 -5.99 -16.31 4.46
C GLN A 97 -4.74 -16.13 3.60
N GLN A 98 -4.74 -15.16 2.68
CA GLN A 98 -3.56 -14.87 1.84
C GLN A 98 -2.36 -14.42 2.68
N THR A 99 -2.59 -13.66 3.76
CA THR A 99 -1.52 -13.26 4.69
C THR A 99 -0.90 -14.49 5.36
N LEU A 100 -1.72 -15.42 5.86
CA LEU A 100 -1.23 -16.66 6.46
C LEU A 100 -0.45 -17.51 5.47
N ASP A 101 -0.96 -17.65 4.24
CA ASP A 101 -0.31 -18.43 3.19
C ASP A 101 1.05 -17.83 2.83
N PHE A 102 1.11 -16.51 2.70
CA PHE A 102 2.34 -15.77 2.44
C PHE A 102 3.37 -15.95 3.55
N VAL A 103 2.99 -15.72 4.81
CA VAL A 103 3.89 -15.89 5.95
C VAL A 103 4.35 -17.33 6.05
N ASN A 104 3.47 -18.32 5.88
CA ASN A 104 3.87 -19.72 5.92
C ASN A 104 4.84 -20.13 4.82
N LYS A 105 4.78 -19.47 3.65
CA LYS A 105 5.68 -19.70 2.53
C LYS A 105 7.08 -19.10 2.76
N TYR A 106 7.19 -17.98 3.46
CA TYR A 106 8.44 -17.22 3.61
C TYR A 106 8.98 -17.10 5.04
N LYS A 107 8.37 -17.79 6.01
CA LYS A 107 8.88 -17.91 7.39
C LYS A 107 10.20 -18.66 7.49
#